data_AF-A0A496V8W4-F1
#
_entry.id   AF-A0A496V8W4-F1
#
_cell.length_a   1.000
_cell.length_b   1.000
_cell.length_c   1.000
_cell.angle_alpha   90.00
_cell.angle_beta   90.00
_cell.angle_gamma   90.00
#
_symmetry.space_group_name_H-M   'P 1'
#
loop_
_entity.id
_entity.type
_entity.pdbx_description
1 polymer ?
#
loop_
_entity_poly.entity_id
_entity_poly.type
_entity_poly.pdbx_seq_one_letter_code
_entity_poly.pdbx_strand_id
1 'polypeptide(L)'
;MKLRITLWCTALALFISSSATSSFDLFEPDRGKPPPPPPKKFVPKPTTTSRGPLTNPFVRSHKLPPERKRPPKRKKRPPPQKDFELRGTSRIGAKQAVILKGPDNKEFIQYFRSKKKEPTPTGNIGVKFKEPYQDYFLLSVESRKIQIEYPTESPCRKSNDKKGVECNSEDGGKTAILSLVHGKALKAPAAHKKPPKKRADDKKKKRQRTFKRQVIKDEDVPPGMRVVRTPFGDRLVPIKK
;
A
#
# COMPACT_ATOMS: atom_id res chain seq x y z
N MET A 1 32.61 22.30 -35.28
CA MET A 1 31.66 23.39 -34.96
C MET A 1 31.20 23.22 -33.51
N LYS A 2 31.71 24.05 -32.61
CA LYS A 2 31.38 24.05 -31.17
C LYS A 2 30.32 25.13 -30.95
N LEU A 3 29.09 24.74 -30.63
CA LEU A 3 28.05 25.68 -30.22
C LEU A 3 27.82 25.52 -28.71
N ARG A 4 28.41 26.44 -27.94
CA ARG A 4 28.13 26.64 -26.52
C ARG A 4 26.92 27.55 -26.42
N ILE A 5 25.80 27.04 -25.92
CA ILE A 5 24.65 27.85 -25.54
C ILE A 5 24.60 27.88 -24.02
N THR A 6 25.17 28.95 -23.47
CA THR A 6 24.93 29.42 -22.10
C THR A 6 23.72 30.35 -22.16
N LEU A 7 22.61 30.01 -21.50
CA LEU A 7 21.53 30.96 -21.26
C LEU A 7 21.00 30.87 -19.82
N TRP A 8 21.36 31.91 -19.08
CA TRP A 8 20.71 32.59 -17.95
C TRP A 8 19.71 31.90 -17.02
N CYS A 9 20.14 31.89 -15.75
CA CYS A 9 19.31 32.09 -14.55
C CYS A 9 18.34 33.27 -14.69
N THR A 10 17.05 33.00 -14.54
CA THR A 10 16.09 33.97 -13.99
C THR A 10 15.32 33.30 -12.86
N ALA A 11 15.69 33.67 -11.63
CA ALA A 11 14.93 33.36 -10.43
C ALA A 11 13.69 34.25 -10.39
N LEU A 12 12.50 33.66 -10.49
CA LEU A 12 11.23 34.34 -10.22
C LEU A 12 10.73 33.86 -8.86
N ALA A 13 11.08 34.61 -7.82
CA ALA A 13 10.51 34.45 -6.48
C ALA A 13 9.09 35.06 -6.48
N LEU A 14 8.07 34.22 -6.63
CA LEU A 14 6.68 34.61 -6.40
C LEU A 14 6.39 34.54 -4.90
N PHE A 15 6.36 35.72 -4.29
CA PHE A 15 5.77 35.97 -2.97
C PHE A 15 4.29 35.59 -3.02
N ILE A 16 3.91 34.49 -2.38
CA ILE A 16 2.51 34.21 -2.05
C ILE A 16 2.22 34.95 -0.75
N SER A 17 1.65 36.14 -0.89
CA SER A 17 1.06 36.92 0.20
C SER A 17 -0.15 36.18 0.79
N SER A 18 -0.06 35.83 2.07
CA SER A 18 -1.15 35.27 2.86
C SER A 18 -2.29 36.28 3.01
N SER A 19 -3.31 36.19 2.18
CA SER A 19 -4.60 36.81 2.46
C SER A 19 -5.30 35.99 3.55
N ALA A 20 -5.38 36.55 4.76
CA ALA A 20 -6.27 36.07 5.81
C ALA A 20 -7.71 36.19 5.30
N THR A 21 -8.23 35.11 4.73
CA THR A 21 -9.67 35.00 4.48
C THR A 21 -10.33 34.84 5.83
N SER A 22 -11.00 35.90 6.29
CA SER A 22 -12.11 35.78 7.23
C SER A 22 -13.18 34.92 6.57
N SER A 23 -13.04 33.60 6.73
CA SER A 23 -14.03 32.60 6.39
C SER A 23 -15.34 33.02 7.04
N PHE A 24 -16.29 33.44 6.23
CA PHE A 24 -17.64 33.75 6.66
C PHE A 24 -18.33 32.44 6.99
N ASP A 25 -18.11 31.92 8.20
CA ASP A 25 -18.73 30.67 8.63
C ASP A 25 -20.21 30.94 8.95
N LEU A 26 -21.09 30.37 8.11
CA LEU A 26 -22.54 30.52 8.22
C LEU A 26 -23.13 29.72 9.38
N PHE A 27 -22.34 28.85 10.03
CA PHE A 27 -22.81 27.91 11.04
C PHE A 27 -22.09 28.05 12.39
N GLU A 28 -21.58 29.23 12.71
CA GLU A 28 -21.09 29.50 14.08
C GLU A 28 -22.23 29.36 15.10
N PRO A 29 -22.13 28.44 16.08
CA PRO A 29 -23.17 28.18 17.07
C PRO A 29 -23.38 29.34 18.06
N ASP A 30 -22.55 30.39 17.96
CA ASP A 30 -22.60 31.60 18.77
C ASP A 30 -23.31 32.78 18.08
N ARG A 31 -23.84 32.59 16.86
CA ARG A 31 -24.69 33.59 16.22
C ARG A 31 -25.93 33.86 17.08
N GLY A 32 -26.03 35.09 17.59
CA GLY A 32 -27.17 35.56 18.39
C GLY A 32 -26.91 35.67 19.90
N LYS A 33 -25.70 35.35 20.39
CA LYS A 33 -25.36 35.65 21.77
C LYS A 33 -25.15 37.17 21.93
N PRO A 34 -25.80 37.83 22.90
CA PRO A 34 -25.59 39.24 23.16
C PRO A 34 -24.10 39.47 23.50
N PRO A 35 -23.52 40.61 23.08
CA PRO A 35 -22.15 40.94 23.44
C PRO A 35 -22.00 40.90 24.98
N PRO A 36 -20.88 40.35 25.50
CA PRO A 36 -20.66 40.31 26.94
C PRO A 36 -20.72 41.73 27.52
N PRO A 37 -21.36 41.92 28.68
CA PRO A 37 -21.49 43.25 29.28
C PRO A 37 -20.09 43.83 29.58
N PRO A 38 -19.92 45.15 29.44
CA PRO A 38 -18.64 45.79 29.70
C PRO A 38 -18.18 45.53 31.14
N PRO A 39 -16.86 45.38 31.38
CA PRO A 39 -16.32 45.14 32.72
C PRO A 39 -16.72 46.27 33.66
N LYS A 40 -17.37 45.92 34.77
CA LYS A 40 -17.73 46.87 35.84
C LYS A 40 -16.45 47.51 36.38
N LYS A 41 -16.39 48.85 36.32
CA LYS A 41 -15.34 49.64 36.95
C LYS A 41 -15.34 49.35 38.46
N PHE A 42 -14.24 48.79 38.96
CA PHE A 42 -14.00 48.64 40.39
C PHE A 42 -13.89 50.03 41.01
N VAL A 43 -14.83 50.37 41.89
CA VAL A 43 -14.72 51.52 42.78
C VAL A 43 -13.98 51.03 44.04
N PRO A 44 -12.78 51.54 44.36
CA PRO A 44 -12.10 51.18 45.59
C PRO A 44 -12.86 51.75 46.80
N LYS A 45 -13.20 50.88 47.75
CA LYS A 45 -13.78 51.25 49.05
C LYS A 45 -12.68 51.88 49.92
N PRO A 46 -12.96 52.98 50.66
CA PRO A 46 -11.99 53.55 51.60
C PRO A 46 -11.77 52.59 52.79
N THR A 47 -10.52 52.25 53.04
CA THR A 47 -10.07 51.43 54.16
C THR A 47 -10.17 52.20 55.47
N THR A 48 -11.06 51.75 56.34
CA THR A 48 -11.12 52.12 57.75
C THR A 48 -9.88 51.61 58.48
N THR A 49 -9.14 52.54 59.07
CA THR A 49 -8.02 52.35 60.00
C THR A 49 -8.48 51.55 61.23
N SER A 50 -8.12 50.28 61.33
CA SER A 50 -8.12 49.54 62.59
C SER A 50 -6.69 49.36 63.09
N ARG A 51 -6.45 49.87 64.29
CA ARG A 51 -5.21 49.76 65.08
C ARG A 51 -4.72 48.30 65.11
N GLY A 52 -3.49 48.09 64.67
CA GLY A 52 -2.87 46.76 64.64
C GLY A 52 -2.47 46.28 66.05
N PRO A 53 -2.50 44.96 66.31
CA PRO A 53 -1.76 44.39 67.42
C PRO A 53 -0.24 44.47 67.14
N LEU A 54 0.52 44.77 68.19
CA LEU A 54 1.98 44.84 68.19
C LEU A 54 2.59 43.59 67.53
N THR A 55 3.19 43.80 66.36
CA THR A 55 3.90 42.75 65.62
C THR A 55 5.23 42.46 66.27
N ASN A 56 5.41 41.20 66.67
CA ASN A 56 6.66 40.68 67.22
C ASN A 56 7.84 40.95 66.25
N PRO A 57 8.91 41.64 66.66
CA PRO A 57 10.01 42.02 65.75
C PRO A 57 10.92 40.85 65.34
N PHE A 58 10.71 39.66 65.89
CA PHE A 58 11.45 38.44 65.61
C PHE A 58 10.58 37.37 64.94
N VAL A 59 9.90 37.70 63.84
CA VAL A 59 9.48 36.65 62.91
C VAL A 59 10.71 36.33 62.05
N ARG A 60 11.44 35.26 62.40
CA ARG A 60 12.41 34.67 61.49
C ARG A 60 11.64 34.34 60.21
N SER A 61 11.88 35.12 59.16
CA SER A 61 11.45 34.79 57.81
C SER A 61 12.17 33.50 57.44
N HIS A 62 11.56 32.37 57.78
CA HIS A 62 11.88 31.11 57.15
C HIS A 62 11.44 31.29 55.69
N LYS A 63 12.30 31.90 54.86
CA LYS A 63 12.18 31.80 53.41
C LYS A 63 12.10 30.32 53.14
N LEU A 64 10.91 29.84 52.79
CA LEU A 64 10.73 28.50 52.28
C LEU A 64 11.78 28.33 51.17
N PRO A 65 12.59 27.27 51.22
CA PRO A 65 13.56 27.00 50.16
C PRO A 65 12.85 27.13 48.82
N PRO A 66 13.44 27.82 47.82
CA PRO A 66 12.79 27.99 46.54
C PRO A 66 12.32 26.63 46.04
N GLU A 67 11.02 26.52 45.77
CA GLU A 67 10.40 25.27 45.35
C GLU A 67 11.15 24.79 44.11
N ARG A 68 11.97 23.74 44.29
CA ARG A 68 12.77 23.17 43.21
C ARG A 68 11.79 22.71 42.15
N LYS A 69 11.71 23.44 41.03
CA LYS A 69 10.94 23.04 39.85
C LYS A 69 11.35 21.61 39.54
N ARG A 70 10.45 20.65 39.80
CA ARG A 70 10.71 19.24 39.51
C ARG A 70 11.10 19.18 38.04
N PRO A 71 12.20 18.49 37.69
CA PRO A 71 12.61 18.38 36.30
C PRO A 71 11.41 17.90 35.49
N PRO A 72 11.14 18.48 34.31
CA PRO A 72 9.99 18.12 33.51
C PRO A 72 10.01 16.60 33.31
N LYS A 73 8.89 15.93 33.64
CA LYS A 73 8.75 14.48 33.49
C LYS A 73 9.19 14.12 32.07
N ARG A 74 10.23 13.29 31.95
CA ARG A 74 10.73 12.82 30.65
C ARG A 74 9.55 12.20 29.89
N LYS A 75 9.23 12.76 28.71
CA LYS A 75 8.20 12.22 27.84
C LYS A 75 8.56 10.75 27.55
N LYS A 76 7.63 9.82 27.84
CA LYS A 76 7.84 8.40 27.54
C LYS A 76 8.11 8.27 26.05
N ARG A 77 9.13 7.49 25.68
CA ARG A 77 9.41 7.21 24.27
C ARG A 77 8.23 6.39 23.72
N PRO A 78 7.69 6.75 22.56
CA PRO A 78 6.61 5.99 21.94
C PRO A 78 7.09 4.58 21.56
N PRO A 79 6.16 3.62 21.43
CA PRO A 79 6.49 2.26 21.02
C PRO A 79 7.18 2.25 19.64
N PRO A 80 8.04 1.26 19.38
CA PRO A 80 8.70 1.13 18.09
C PRO A 80 7.67 0.87 16.98
N GLN A 81 7.89 1.47 15.82
CA GLN A 81 7.10 1.24 14.62
C GLN A 81 7.22 -0.21 14.16
N LYS A 82 6.09 -0.86 13.86
CA LYS A 82 6.04 -2.24 13.38
C LYS A 82 5.86 -2.24 11.86
N ASP A 83 6.91 -2.62 11.14
CA ASP A 83 6.88 -2.66 9.68
C ASP A 83 6.57 -4.06 9.15
N PHE A 84 5.60 -4.12 8.24
CA PHE A 84 5.26 -5.32 7.47
C PHE A 84 6.01 -5.31 6.12
N GLU A 85 6.19 -6.49 5.55
CA GLU A 85 6.77 -6.68 4.22
C GLU A 85 5.74 -7.37 3.33
N LEU A 86 5.47 -6.78 2.15
CA LEU A 86 4.54 -7.35 1.18
C LEU A 86 5.21 -8.46 0.37
N ARG A 87 4.74 -9.70 0.54
CA ARG A 87 5.23 -10.86 -0.21
C ARG A 87 4.50 -11.07 -1.52
N GLY A 88 3.21 -10.76 -1.56
CA GLY A 88 2.40 -10.96 -2.76
C GLY A 88 0.94 -10.59 -2.56
N THR A 89 0.23 -10.49 -3.68
CA THR A 89 -1.23 -10.35 -3.71
C THR A 89 -1.80 -11.40 -4.64
N SER A 90 -3.03 -11.84 -4.37
CA SER A 90 -3.75 -12.81 -5.18
C SER A 90 -5.16 -12.32 -5.42
N ARG A 91 -5.60 -12.37 -6.68
CA ARG A 91 -6.96 -12.02 -7.09
C ARG A 91 -7.56 -13.16 -7.89
N ILE A 92 -8.62 -13.77 -7.36
CA ILE A 92 -9.37 -14.84 -8.01
C ILE A 92 -10.83 -14.38 -8.11
N GLY A 93 -11.22 -13.97 -9.32
CA GLY A 93 -12.50 -13.31 -9.56
C GLY A 93 -12.65 -12.04 -8.71
N ALA A 94 -13.67 -12.03 -7.85
CA ALA A 94 -13.93 -10.94 -6.90
C ALA A 94 -13.20 -11.08 -5.55
N LYS A 95 -12.51 -12.20 -5.30
CA LYS A 95 -11.81 -12.44 -4.04
C LYS A 95 -10.38 -11.92 -4.15
N GLN A 96 -9.98 -11.09 -3.20
CA GLN A 96 -8.63 -10.57 -3.07
C GLN A 96 -7.99 -11.07 -1.78
N ALA A 97 -6.70 -11.39 -1.84
CA ALA A 97 -5.90 -11.78 -0.70
C ALA A 97 -4.51 -11.14 -0.79
N VAL A 98 -3.93 -10.89 0.38
CA VAL A 98 -2.60 -10.31 0.54
C VAL A 98 -1.79 -11.26 1.39
N ILE A 99 -0.56 -11.51 0.97
CA ILE A 99 0.41 -12.32 1.72
C ILE A 99 1.41 -11.33 2.32
N LEU A 100 1.43 -11.27 3.64
CA LEU A 100 2.24 -10.34 4.41
C LEU A 100 3.20 -11.09 5.31
N LYS A 101 4.39 -10.54 5.46
CA LYS A 101 5.35 -10.94 6.49
C LYS A 101 5.32 -9.91 7.60
N GLY A 102 4.99 -10.34 8.81
CA GLY A 102 4.89 -9.50 9.99
C GLY A 102 6.25 -9.03 10.52
N PRO A 103 6.26 -8.09 11.49
CA PRO A 103 7.47 -7.67 12.21
C PRO A 103 8.15 -8.83 12.95
N ASP A 104 7.41 -9.87 13.31
CA ASP A 104 7.91 -11.12 13.90
C ASP A 104 8.51 -12.09 12.86
N ASN A 105 8.60 -11.67 11.60
CA ASN A 105 9.01 -12.47 10.44
C ASN A 105 8.09 -13.64 10.09
N LYS A 106 6.89 -13.75 10.68
CA LYS A 106 5.92 -14.78 10.30
C LYS A 106 5.07 -14.31 9.13
N GLU A 107 4.81 -15.23 8.22
CA GLU A 107 3.96 -14.97 7.05
C GLU A 107 2.51 -15.33 7.37
N PHE A 108 1.59 -14.48 6.94
CA PHE A 108 0.16 -14.72 7.07
C PHE A 108 -0.60 -14.17 5.86
N ILE A 109 -1.78 -14.74 5.63
CA ILE A 109 -2.66 -14.36 4.52
C ILE A 109 -3.82 -13.55 5.07
N GLN A 110 -3.98 -12.33 4.58
CA GLN A 110 -5.11 -11.46 4.88
C GLN A 110 -6.06 -11.44 3.68
N TYR A 111 -7.32 -11.83 3.90
CA TYR A 111 -8.35 -11.76 2.87
C TYR A 111 -9.03 -10.40 2.89
N PHE A 112 -9.09 -9.75 1.73
CA PHE A 112 -9.83 -8.50 1.55
C PHE A 112 -11.25 -8.82 1.06
N ARG A 113 -12.18 -8.97 2.02
CA ARG A 113 -13.58 -9.30 1.75
C ARG A 113 -14.45 -8.06 1.93
N SER A 114 -15.17 -7.66 0.89
CA SER A 114 -16.04 -6.47 0.93
C SER A 114 -17.10 -6.50 2.04
N LYS A 115 -17.56 -7.70 2.44
CA LYS A 115 -18.54 -7.89 3.53
C LYS A 115 -17.97 -7.73 4.94
N LYS A 116 -16.65 -7.72 5.12
CA LYS A 116 -15.97 -7.61 6.43
C LYS A 116 -15.23 -6.28 6.57
N LYS A 117 -15.75 -5.24 5.92
CA LYS A 117 -15.20 -3.91 6.00
C LYS A 117 -15.79 -3.21 7.21
N GLU A 118 -14.93 -2.63 8.04
CA GLU A 118 -15.27 -1.92 9.27
C GLU A 118 -14.73 -0.49 9.19
N PRO A 119 -15.38 0.47 9.85
CA PRO A 119 -14.85 1.82 9.99
C PRO A 119 -13.57 1.79 10.83
N THR A 120 -12.52 2.43 10.31
CA THR A 120 -11.23 2.57 11.01
C THR A 120 -11.28 3.78 11.96
N PRO A 121 -10.33 3.87 12.92
CA PRO A 121 -10.24 5.02 13.82
C PRO A 121 -10.06 6.37 13.11
N THR A 122 -9.55 6.35 11.87
CA THR A 122 -9.37 7.55 11.04
C THR A 122 -10.61 7.89 10.19
N GLY A 123 -11.65 7.05 10.21
CA GLY A 123 -12.87 7.24 9.42
C GLY A 123 -12.82 6.60 8.03
N ASN A 124 -11.75 5.86 7.70
CA ASN A 124 -11.70 5.07 6.47
C ASN A 124 -12.50 3.77 6.64
N ILE A 125 -12.66 3.03 5.54
CA ILE A 125 -13.33 1.74 5.55
C ILE A 125 -12.31 0.67 5.16
N GLY A 126 -12.00 -0.25 6.07
CA GLY A 126 -10.94 -1.24 5.89
C GLY A 126 -11.28 -2.61 6.47
N VAL A 127 -10.46 -3.61 6.18
CA VAL A 127 -10.58 -4.95 6.77
C VAL A 127 -9.55 -5.10 7.88
N LYS A 128 -10.01 -5.43 9.08
CA LYS A 128 -9.15 -5.69 10.24
C LYS A 128 -8.23 -6.88 9.99
N PHE A 129 -6.97 -6.75 10.37
CA PHE A 129 -5.96 -7.81 10.24
C PHE A 129 -6.24 -8.97 11.19
N LYS A 130 -5.77 -10.17 10.83
CA LYS A 130 -5.80 -11.35 11.69
C LYS A 130 -4.86 -11.18 12.90
N GLU A 131 -5.17 -11.87 13.99
CA GLU A 131 -4.30 -11.95 15.18
C GLU A 131 -2.87 -12.38 14.83
N PRO A 132 -1.85 -11.76 15.46
CA PRO A 132 -1.91 -10.78 16.56
C PRO A 132 -2.00 -9.31 16.12
N TYR A 133 -2.19 -9.02 14.82
CA TYR A 133 -2.08 -7.68 14.25
C TYR A 133 -3.40 -6.94 14.15
N GLN A 134 -4.31 -7.15 15.10
CA GLN A 134 -5.68 -6.66 15.05
C GLN A 134 -5.80 -5.12 14.96
N ASP A 135 -4.79 -4.37 15.40
CA ASP A 135 -4.83 -2.91 15.40
C ASP A 135 -4.53 -2.28 14.02
N TYR A 136 -4.26 -3.11 13.01
CA TYR A 136 -3.97 -2.70 11.64
C TYR A 136 -5.15 -2.97 10.72
N PHE A 137 -5.38 -2.07 9.77
CA PHE A 137 -6.48 -2.19 8.81
C PHE A 137 -5.96 -2.19 7.37
N LEU A 138 -6.53 -3.07 6.56
CA LEU A 138 -6.27 -3.14 5.13
C LEU A 138 -7.30 -2.27 4.41
N LEU A 139 -6.86 -1.16 3.81
CA LEU A 139 -7.74 -0.21 3.14
C LEU A 139 -7.99 -0.60 1.68
N SER A 140 -6.91 -0.88 0.94
CA SER A 140 -6.95 -1.22 -0.48
C SER A 140 -5.93 -2.29 -0.86
N VAL A 141 -6.24 -3.04 -1.92
CA VAL A 141 -5.39 -4.10 -2.46
C VAL A 141 -5.26 -3.94 -3.97
N GLU A 142 -4.04 -3.68 -4.43
CA GLU A 142 -3.67 -3.66 -5.84
C GLU A 142 -2.72 -4.83 -6.17
N SER A 143 -2.28 -4.95 -7.42
CA SER A 143 -1.45 -6.08 -7.85
C SER A 143 -0.08 -6.15 -7.18
N ARG A 144 0.54 -5.01 -6.86
CA ARG A 144 1.90 -4.95 -6.26
C ARG A 144 2.03 -3.96 -5.12
N LYS A 145 0.92 -3.31 -4.77
CA LYS A 145 0.84 -2.30 -3.74
C LYS A 145 -0.40 -2.55 -2.91
N ILE A 146 -0.33 -2.24 -1.63
CA ILE A 146 -1.47 -2.23 -0.74
C ILE A 146 -1.42 -0.96 0.08
N GLN A 147 -2.57 -0.51 0.56
CA GLN A 147 -2.64 0.58 1.51
C GLN A 147 -3.11 0.03 2.86
N ILE A 148 -2.34 0.31 3.90
CA ILE A 148 -2.65 -0.09 5.26
C ILE A 148 -2.80 1.14 6.16
N GLU A 149 -3.67 1.03 7.14
CA GLU A 149 -3.79 2.00 8.22
C GLU A 149 -3.07 1.47 9.46
N TYR A 150 -2.18 2.29 9.99
CA TYR A 150 -1.47 2.05 11.24
C TYR A 150 -2.34 2.50 12.43
N PRO A 151 -2.20 1.84 13.60
CA PRO A 151 -2.89 2.25 14.80
C PRO A 151 -2.40 3.60 15.31
N THR A 152 -3.29 4.34 15.96
CA THR A 152 -3.02 5.67 16.52
C THR A 152 -1.87 5.68 17.53
N GLU A 153 -1.64 4.58 18.25
CA GLU A 153 -0.54 4.46 19.21
C GLU A 153 0.85 4.34 18.56
N SER A 154 0.92 3.75 17.37
CA SER A 154 2.18 3.51 16.66
C SER A 154 2.04 3.85 15.17
N PRO A 155 1.96 5.14 14.81
CA PRO A 155 1.84 5.57 13.41
C PRO A 155 3.11 5.26 12.62
N CYS A 156 2.97 5.24 11.29
CA CYS A 156 4.07 5.13 10.34
C CYS A 156 4.86 6.44 10.34
N ARG A 157 6.10 6.41 10.87
CA ARG A 157 6.94 7.61 11.01
C ARG A 157 8.06 7.65 10.00
N LYS A 158 8.62 6.49 9.65
CA LYS A 158 9.78 6.36 8.78
C LYS A 158 9.50 5.34 7.69
N SER A 159 9.64 5.78 6.44
CA SER A 159 9.62 4.90 5.27
C SER A 159 10.82 3.94 5.30
N ASN A 160 10.59 2.71 4.86
CA ASN A 160 11.54 1.62 4.88
C ASN A 160 11.58 0.93 3.52
N ASP A 161 12.49 1.39 2.65
CA ASP A 161 12.64 0.88 1.28
C ASP A 161 12.97 -0.61 1.24
N LYS A 162 13.68 -1.14 2.26
CA LYS A 162 14.04 -2.56 2.33
C LYS A 162 12.83 -3.47 2.51
N LYS A 163 11.79 -2.97 3.20
CA LYS A 163 10.52 -3.67 3.38
C LYS A 163 9.43 -3.17 2.42
N GLY A 164 9.74 -2.16 1.63
CA GLY A 164 8.82 -1.52 0.69
C GLY A 164 7.74 -0.66 1.34
N VAL A 165 7.97 -0.18 2.57
CA VAL A 165 6.99 0.64 3.32
C VAL A 165 7.22 2.12 3.04
N GLU A 166 6.18 2.81 2.57
CA GLU A 166 6.16 4.24 2.32
C GLU A 166 5.10 4.90 3.22
N CYS A 167 5.52 5.73 4.17
CA CYS A 167 4.58 6.40 5.09
C CYS A 167 4.03 7.68 4.44
N ASN A 168 2.71 7.88 4.49
CA ASN A 168 2.10 9.12 4.06
C ASN A 168 2.25 10.20 5.13
N SER A 169 2.99 11.26 4.81
CA SER A 169 3.23 12.37 5.76
C SER A 169 2.03 13.30 5.88
N GLU A 170 1.14 13.34 4.88
CA GLU A 170 -0.04 14.20 4.84
C GLU A 170 -1.05 13.86 5.95
N ASP A 171 -1.29 12.57 6.18
CA ASP A 171 -2.20 12.09 7.22
C ASP A 171 -1.56 12.03 8.62
N GLY A 172 -0.34 12.56 8.78
CA GLY A 172 0.45 12.40 9.99
C GLY A 172 0.91 10.96 10.25
N GLY A 173 1.11 10.17 9.19
CA GLY A 173 1.61 8.80 9.28
C GLY A 173 0.56 7.74 9.62
N LYS A 174 -0.73 8.07 9.51
CA LYS A 174 -1.82 7.11 9.75
C LYS A 174 -1.90 6.06 8.66
N THR A 175 -1.70 6.46 7.41
CA THR A 175 -1.72 5.56 6.27
C THR A 175 -0.31 5.29 5.75
N ALA A 176 -0.09 4.09 5.24
CA ALA A 176 1.14 3.69 4.61
C ALA A 176 0.86 2.85 3.37
N ILE A 177 1.70 3.01 2.36
CA ILE A 177 1.69 2.21 1.15
C ILE A 177 2.77 1.16 1.28
N LEU A 178 2.41 -0.11 1.11
CA LEU A 178 3.36 -1.21 1.05
C LEU A 178 3.50 -1.68 -0.37
N SER A 179 4.72 -1.60 -0.89
CA SER A 179 5.10 -2.03 -2.22
C SER A 179 5.88 -3.34 -2.17
N LEU A 180 5.69 -4.18 -3.18
CA LEU A 180 6.41 -5.43 -3.29
C LEU A 180 7.87 -5.15 -3.68
N VAL A 181 8.80 -5.51 -2.80
CA VAL A 181 10.24 -5.27 -3.03
C VAL A 181 10.74 -6.24 -4.09
N HIS A 182 11.29 -5.70 -5.18
CA HIS A 182 11.85 -6.50 -6.26
C HIS A 182 13.34 -6.77 -6.05
N GLY A 183 13.75 -8.01 -6.25
CA GLY A 183 15.16 -8.35 -6.45
C GLY A 183 15.65 -7.89 -7.82
N LYS A 184 16.98 -7.86 -8.00
CA LYS A 184 17.59 -7.65 -9.32
C LYS A 184 17.23 -8.84 -10.23
N ALA A 185 16.78 -8.56 -11.44
CA ALA A 185 16.51 -9.60 -12.43
C ALA A 185 17.78 -10.44 -12.66
N LEU A 186 17.63 -11.76 -12.63
CA LEU A 186 18.73 -12.66 -12.97
C LEU A 186 19.08 -12.48 -14.45
N LYS A 187 20.37 -12.58 -14.77
CA LYS A 187 20.83 -12.56 -16.16
C LYS A 187 20.11 -13.69 -16.91
N ALA A 188 19.50 -13.35 -18.05
CA ALA A 188 18.86 -14.34 -18.90
C ALA A 188 19.87 -15.48 -19.18
N PRO A 189 19.46 -16.76 -19.07
CA PRO A 189 20.33 -17.87 -19.42
C PRO A 189 20.85 -17.65 -20.85
N ALA A 190 22.14 -17.92 -21.06
CA ALA A 190 22.74 -17.78 -22.38
C ALA A 190 21.86 -18.53 -23.39
N ALA A 191 21.42 -17.84 -24.45
CA ALA A 191 20.55 -18.42 -25.45
C ALA A 191 21.11 -19.77 -25.88
N HIS A 192 20.39 -20.86 -25.58
CA HIS A 192 20.77 -22.17 -26.08
C HIS A 192 20.85 -22.03 -27.60
N LYS A 193 22.06 -22.23 -28.16
CA LYS A 193 22.28 -22.21 -29.60
C LYS A 193 21.34 -23.26 -30.18
N LYS A 194 20.19 -22.82 -30.72
CA LYS A 194 19.26 -23.71 -31.41
C LYS A 194 20.09 -24.42 -32.48
N PRO A 195 20.12 -25.76 -32.51
CA PRO A 195 20.84 -26.45 -33.56
C PRO A 195 20.32 -25.93 -34.91
N PRO A 196 21.21 -25.68 -35.88
CA PRO A 196 20.80 -25.16 -37.18
C PRO A 196 19.69 -26.06 -37.75
N LYS A 197 18.59 -25.45 -38.20
CA LYS A 197 17.35 -26.12 -38.66
C LYS A 197 17.53 -27.20 -39.74
N LYS A 198 18.72 -27.33 -40.33
CA LYS A 198 19.06 -28.28 -41.41
C LYS A 198 18.70 -29.74 -41.09
N ARG A 199 18.81 -30.20 -39.84
CA ARG A 199 18.53 -31.61 -39.49
C ARG A 199 17.04 -31.99 -39.46
N ALA A 200 16.12 -31.02 -39.28
CA ALA A 200 14.70 -31.31 -39.19
C ALA A 200 14.06 -31.53 -40.57
N ASP A 201 14.48 -30.75 -41.56
CA ASP A 201 13.94 -30.81 -42.93
C ASP A 201 14.39 -32.08 -43.66
N ASP A 202 15.64 -32.53 -43.48
CA ASP A 202 16.13 -33.78 -44.06
C ASP A 202 15.43 -35.02 -43.49
N LYS A 203 15.14 -35.03 -42.17
CA LYS A 203 14.43 -36.14 -41.53
C LYS A 203 12.96 -36.21 -41.99
N LYS A 204 12.33 -35.06 -42.24
CA LYS A 204 10.96 -34.97 -42.79
C LYS A 204 10.91 -35.42 -44.25
N LYS A 205 11.86 -34.99 -45.10
CA LYS A 205 11.99 -35.46 -46.49
C LYS A 205 12.26 -36.96 -46.58
N LYS A 206 13.12 -37.51 -45.70
CA LYS A 206 13.40 -38.96 -45.68
C LYS A 206 12.15 -39.78 -45.34
N ARG A 207 11.36 -39.36 -44.36
CA ARG A 207 10.10 -40.02 -43.98
C ARG A 207 9.04 -39.98 -45.08
N GLN A 208 8.92 -38.88 -45.82
CA GLN A 208 8.00 -38.78 -46.95
C GLN A 208 8.39 -39.70 -48.12
N ARG A 209 9.69 -39.96 -48.33
CA ARG A 209 10.16 -40.91 -49.35
C ARG A 209 9.95 -42.38 -48.99
N THR A 210 9.75 -42.72 -47.71
CA THR A 210 9.55 -44.11 -47.25
C THR A 210 8.08 -44.55 -47.30
N PHE A 211 7.13 -43.62 -47.47
CA PHE A 211 5.72 -43.97 -47.57
C PHE A 211 5.40 -44.47 -48.99
N LYS A 212 5.21 -45.79 -49.14
CA LYS A 212 4.71 -46.40 -50.37
C LYS A 212 3.21 -46.63 -50.22
N ARG A 213 2.41 -46.08 -51.14
CA ARG A 213 0.96 -46.35 -51.20
C ARG A 213 0.75 -47.84 -51.47
N GLN A 214 0.06 -48.54 -50.57
CA GLN A 214 -0.43 -49.89 -50.82
C GLN A 214 -1.69 -49.79 -51.68
N VAL A 215 -1.69 -50.50 -52.81
CA VAL A 215 -2.81 -50.58 -53.75
C VAL A 215 -3.29 -52.02 -53.72
N ILE A 216 -4.60 -52.21 -53.53
CA ILE A 216 -5.20 -53.55 -53.54
C ILE A 216 -5.41 -53.92 -55.01
N LYS A 217 -4.85 -55.04 -55.45
CA LYS A 217 -5.11 -55.56 -56.80
C LYS A 217 -6.48 -56.22 -56.85
N ASP A 218 -7.11 -56.23 -58.01
CA ASP A 218 -8.44 -56.82 -58.18
C ASP A 218 -8.45 -58.35 -57.93
N GLU A 219 -7.30 -59.01 -58.05
CA GLU A 219 -7.06 -60.42 -57.72
C GLU A 219 -7.10 -60.70 -56.20
N ASP A 220 -6.71 -59.71 -55.39
CA ASP A 220 -6.61 -59.82 -53.92
C ASP A 220 -7.95 -59.45 -53.23
N VAL A 221 -9.03 -59.31 -54.01
CA VAL A 221 -10.36 -58.89 -53.55
C VAL A 221 -11.18 -60.12 -53.20
N PRO A 222 -11.61 -60.27 -51.93
CA PRO A 222 -12.47 -61.38 -51.53
C PRO A 222 -13.81 -61.38 -52.30
N PRO A 223 -14.38 -62.57 -52.59
CA PRO A 223 -15.65 -62.68 -53.30
C PRO A 223 -16.78 -61.95 -52.54
N GLY A 224 -17.56 -61.14 -53.26
CA GLY A 224 -18.64 -60.32 -52.70
C GLY A 224 -18.23 -58.90 -52.25
N MET A 225 -16.96 -58.53 -52.38
CA MET A 225 -16.44 -57.18 -52.11
C MET A 225 -15.98 -56.51 -53.41
N ARG A 226 -15.95 -55.17 -53.44
CA ARG A 226 -15.34 -54.35 -54.50
C ARG A 226 -14.41 -53.29 -53.92
N VAL A 227 -13.35 -52.95 -54.65
CA VAL A 227 -12.40 -51.90 -54.26
C VAL A 227 -12.96 -50.53 -54.65
N VAL A 228 -12.96 -49.59 -53.71
CA VAL A 228 -13.24 -48.17 -53.93
C VAL A 228 -11.94 -47.39 -53.73
N ARG A 229 -11.47 -46.75 -54.80
CA ARG A 229 -10.24 -45.94 -54.79
C ARG A 229 -10.54 -44.57 -54.18
N THR A 230 -10.03 -44.29 -52.98
CA THR A 230 -10.19 -42.99 -52.31
C THR A 230 -8.84 -42.26 -52.20
N PRO A 231 -8.82 -40.92 -52.05
CA PRO A 231 -7.58 -40.17 -51.85
C PRO A 231 -6.82 -40.56 -50.57
N PHE A 232 -7.46 -41.27 -49.64
CA PHE A 232 -6.86 -41.77 -48.41
C PHE A 232 -6.38 -43.23 -48.51
N GLY A 233 -6.52 -43.87 -49.68
CA GLY A 233 -6.20 -45.28 -49.89
C GLY A 233 -7.38 -46.07 -50.45
N ASP A 234 -7.13 -47.34 -50.77
CA ASP A 234 -8.15 -48.21 -51.35
C ASP A 234 -8.97 -48.86 -50.22
N ARG A 235 -10.29 -48.96 -50.38
CA ARG A 235 -11.21 -49.56 -49.39
C ARG A 235 -12.05 -50.66 -50.03
N LEU A 236 -12.29 -51.75 -49.31
CA LEU A 236 -13.21 -52.81 -49.72
C LEU A 236 -14.63 -52.50 -49.26
N VAL A 237 -15.59 -52.57 -50.16
CA VAL A 237 -17.02 -52.31 -49.91
C VAL A 237 -17.84 -53.50 -50.39
N PRO A 238 -18.84 -53.98 -49.63
CA PRO A 238 -19.70 -55.07 -50.07
C PRO A 238 -20.50 -54.70 -51.32
N ILE A 239 -20.61 -55.64 -52.25
CA ILE A 239 -21.46 -55.52 -53.42
C ILE A 239 -22.90 -55.71 -52.93
N LYS A 240 -23.65 -54.61 -52.76
CA LYS A 240 -25.09 -54.68 -52.52
C LYS A 240 -25.72 -55.33 -53.77
N LYS A 241 -26.39 -56.47 -53.58
CA LYS A 241 -27.31 -57.03 -54.58
C LYS A 241 -28.53 -56.14 -54.72
#